data_AF-A0A853T513-F1
#
_entry.id   AF-A0A853T513-F1
#
_cell.length_a   1.000
_cell.length_b   1.000
_cell.length_c   1.000
_cell.angle_alpha   90.00
_cell.angle_beta   90.00
_cell.angle_gamma   90.00
#
_symmetry.space_group_name_H-M   'P 1'
#
loop_
_entity.id
_entity.type
_entity.pdbx_description
1 polymer ?
#
loop_
_entity_poly.entity_id
_entity_poly.type
_entity_poly.pdbx_seq_one_letter_code
_entity_poly.pdbx_strand_id
1 'polypeptide(L)'
;MASYFCPCPRGMEAALAEELGEIAQDSATMKVHNQVPGGVHCSGDLLDSYRINLHSRIASRVLMRMAHSGYKTENDIYDLTLAQAWEDWFGVHHTIRVDVTAVKSPLRSLEFTTLKIKDAICDRFRDQFNERPSVNTKTPDMRIVGFLDAHTFTVYLDTSGEALFKRGWREETGDAPLRENLAAGLLRVSGWKPGMVLFDPMCGSGTILAEAAQMLQGIPPGASRQFAFENFHDFDPAPWNAMKNAIKVNPLPAEPTIFGSDISGDMVAMTRHNLRCAGVRFDVPLKQIEAQEVKPPSDVPGIMLTNPPYGERIGVRGDSTIPEDELSTSFYSAMGTTLKQRFAGWTVFLFTADLGLPKLLRLKEARKTPFFNGALECRLFRFDMVAGYNRREEAKPKNN
;
A
#
# COMPACT_ATOMS: atom_id res chain seq x y z
N MET A 1 -22.02 17.62 -1.91
CA MET A 1 -21.06 16.58 -1.51
C MET A 1 -20.54 15.90 -2.75
N ALA A 2 -19.22 15.80 -2.88
CA ALA A 2 -18.57 15.09 -3.96
C ALA A 2 -18.55 13.57 -3.68
N SER A 3 -18.46 12.79 -4.75
CA SER A 3 -18.22 11.34 -4.66
C SER A 3 -16.75 11.06 -4.93
N TYR A 4 -16.17 10.15 -4.16
CA TYR A 4 -14.78 9.76 -4.28
C TYR A 4 -14.65 8.25 -4.49
N PHE A 5 -13.58 7.86 -5.18
CA PHE A 5 -13.11 6.49 -5.23
C PHE A 5 -11.67 6.42 -4.73
N CYS A 6 -11.39 5.50 -3.83
CA CYS A 6 -10.08 5.27 -3.25
C CYS A 6 -9.57 3.90 -3.73
N PRO A 7 -8.76 3.83 -4.80
CA PRO A 7 -8.17 2.57 -5.24
C PRO A 7 -7.21 2.02 -4.19
N CYS A 8 -7.09 0.71 -4.06
CA CYS A 8 -6.14 0.04 -3.17
C CYS A 8 -5.54 -1.21 -3.82
N PRO A 9 -4.48 -1.81 -3.25
CA PRO A 9 -4.06 -3.15 -3.64
C PRO A 9 -5.24 -4.12 -3.56
N ARG A 10 -5.38 -5.00 -4.55
CA ARG A 10 -6.45 -6.01 -4.56
C ARG A 10 -6.34 -6.91 -3.33
N GLY A 11 -7.48 -7.17 -2.69
CA GLY A 11 -7.57 -7.88 -1.42
C GLY A 11 -7.55 -6.97 -0.18
N MET A 12 -7.17 -5.69 -0.33
CA MET A 12 -7.14 -4.71 0.76
C MET A 12 -8.40 -3.85 0.86
N GLU A 13 -9.46 -4.14 0.10
CA GLU A 13 -10.68 -3.35 0.05
C GLU A 13 -11.37 -3.26 1.42
N ALA A 14 -11.47 -4.39 2.13
CA ALA A 14 -12.04 -4.44 3.48
C ALA A 14 -11.18 -3.63 4.48
N ALA A 15 -9.87 -3.81 4.42
CA ALA A 15 -8.92 -3.10 5.27
C ALA A 15 -8.95 -1.58 5.03
N LEU A 16 -9.06 -1.16 3.76
CA LEU A 16 -9.23 0.24 3.39
C LEU A 16 -10.58 0.79 3.86
N ALA A 17 -11.67 0.02 3.75
CA ALA A 17 -12.99 0.50 4.18
C ALA A 17 -13.03 0.76 5.70
N GLU A 18 -12.39 -0.09 6.50
CA GLU A 18 -12.21 0.15 7.93
C GLU A 18 -11.35 1.40 8.21
N GLU A 19 -10.21 1.56 7.51
CA GLU A 19 -9.35 2.74 7.65
C GLU A 19 -10.09 4.04 7.29
N LEU A 20 -10.84 4.05 6.18
CA LEU A 20 -11.67 5.20 5.81
C LEU A 20 -12.77 5.45 6.83
N GLY A 21 -13.31 4.39 7.45
CA GLY A 21 -14.30 4.49 8.51
C GLY A 21 -13.74 5.15 9.78
N GLU A 22 -12.48 4.88 10.11
CA GLU A 22 -11.76 5.55 11.19
C GLU A 22 -11.50 7.03 10.85
N ILE A 23 -11.03 7.32 9.64
CA ILE A 23 -10.81 8.71 9.17
C ILE A 23 -12.12 9.51 9.16
N ALA A 24 -13.24 8.87 8.80
CA ALA A 24 -14.55 9.52 8.77
C ALA A 24 -15.06 9.93 10.16
N GLN A 25 -14.52 9.39 11.26
CA GLN A 25 -14.92 9.80 12.62
C GLN A 25 -14.53 11.25 12.93
N ASP A 26 -13.50 11.76 12.25
CA ASP A 26 -13.02 13.16 12.37
C ASP A 26 -13.67 14.10 11.33
N SER A 27 -14.76 13.66 10.69
CA SER A 27 -15.52 14.43 9.70
C SER A 27 -17.03 14.35 9.95
N ALA A 28 -17.72 15.47 9.74
CA ALA A 28 -19.18 15.54 9.79
C ALA A 28 -19.85 15.16 8.46
N THR A 29 -19.09 15.16 7.36
CA THR A 29 -19.59 15.08 5.98
C THR A 29 -19.17 13.80 5.29
N MET A 30 -18.05 13.19 5.70
CA MET A 30 -17.51 11.98 5.10
C MET A 30 -18.40 10.77 5.37
N LYS A 31 -18.67 9.97 4.32
CA LYS A 31 -19.39 8.70 4.39
C LYS A 31 -18.67 7.65 3.58
N VAL A 32 -18.42 6.49 4.20
CA VAL A 32 -17.87 5.31 3.53
C VAL A 32 -19.02 4.50 2.94
N HIS A 33 -18.89 4.11 1.68
CA HIS A 33 -19.89 3.34 0.94
C HIS A 33 -19.36 1.94 0.61
N ASN A 34 -19.80 1.39 -0.52
CA ASN A 34 -19.49 0.02 -0.93
C ASN A 34 -18.01 -0.16 -1.27
N GLN A 35 -17.52 -1.36 -0.94
CA GLN A 35 -16.28 -1.93 -1.43
C GLN A 35 -16.53 -2.51 -2.82
N VAL A 36 -15.60 -2.28 -3.75
CA VAL A 36 -15.60 -2.88 -5.09
C VAL A 36 -14.20 -3.43 -5.36
N PRO A 37 -14.03 -4.42 -6.27
CA PRO A 37 -12.70 -4.93 -6.56
C PRO A 37 -11.70 -3.81 -6.88
N GLY A 38 -10.62 -3.73 -6.09
CA GLY A 38 -9.56 -2.74 -6.24
C GLY A 38 -9.81 -1.38 -5.57
N GLY A 39 -10.87 -1.17 -4.78
CA GLY A 39 -11.02 0.07 -4.02
C GLY A 39 -12.32 0.23 -3.23
N VAL A 40 -12.48 1.42 -2.65
CA VAL A 40 -13.64 1.77 -1.82
C VAL A 40 -14.25 3.09 -2.29
N HIS A 41 -15.58 3.12 -2.41
CA HIS A 41 -16.31 4.36 -2.66
C HIS A 41 -16.56 5.10 -1.34
N CYS A 42 -16.40 6.42 -1.37
CA CYS A 42 -16.81 7.29 -0.28
C CYS A 42 -17.41 8.59 -0.84
N SER A 43 -17.98 9.43 0.02
CA SER A 43 -18.45 10.77 -0.35
C SER A 43 -18.15 11.74 0.77
N GLY A 44 -18.02 13.02 0.45
CA GLY A 44 -17.70 14.05 1.43
C GLY A 44 -17.65 15.43 0.81
N ASP A 45 -17.14 16.39 1.56
CA ASP A 45 -16.66 17.66 1.00
C ASP A 45 -15.20 17.56 0.53
N LEU A 46 -14.68 18.64 -0.04
CA LEU A 46 -13.30 18.67 -0.52
C LEU A 46 -12.27 18.49 0.62
N LEU A 47 -12.56 19.00 1.82
CA LEU A 47 -11.68 18.85 2.98
C LEU A 47 -11.59 17.37 3.41
N ASP A 48 -12.61 16.56 3.19
CA ASP A 48 -12.54 15.12 3.41
C ASP A 48 -11.52 14.44 2.51
N SER A 49 -11.38 14.90 1.25
CA SER A 49 -10.28 14.39 0.41
C SER A 49 -8.91 14.76 0.97
N TYR A 50 -8.75 15.92 1.62
CA TYR A 50 -7.48 16.31 2.26
C TYR A 50 -7.19 15.38 3.44
N ARG A 51 -8.21 15.07 4.26
CA ARG A 51 -8.11 14.10 5.36
C ARG A 51 -7.68 12.73 4.86
N ILE A 52 -8.33 12.22 3.81
CA ILE A 52 -7.98 10.90 3.26
C ILE A 52 -6.55 10.91 2.72
N ASN A 53 -6.16 11.94 1.96
CA ASN A 53 -4.80 12.07 1.44
C ASN A 53 -3.73 12.12 2.54
N LEU A 54 -4.04 12.81 3.66
CA LEU A 54 -3.13 12.92 4.79
C LEU A 54 -3.01 11.61 5.59
N HIS A 55 -4.13 10.94 5.86
CA HIS A 55 -4.21 9.88 6.86
C HIS A 55 -4.24 8.45 6.29
N SER A 56 -4.77 8.24 5.08
CA SER A 56 -4.92 6.90 4.51
C SER A 56 -3.57 6.26 4.20
N ARG A 57 -3.26 5.12 4.81
CA ARG A 57 -2.08 4.33 4.50
C ARG A 57 -2.35 3.34 3.38
N ILE A 58 -3.58 2.86 3.21
CA ILE A 58 -3.87 1.75 2.29
C ILE A 58 -4.28 2.26 0.90
N ALA A 59 -4.98 3.37 0.81
CA ALA A 59 -5.37 3.94 -0.49
C ALA A 59 -4.12 4.23 -1.34
N SER A 60 -4.26 4.02 -2.64
CA SER A 60 -3.26 4.32 -3.65
C SER A 60 -3.42 5.75 -4.16
N ARG A 61 -4.65 6.27 -4.19
CA ARG A 61 -5.06 7.62 -4.61
C ARG A 61 -6.42 7.97 -4.01
N VAL A 62 -6.81 9.24 -4.10
CA VAL A 62 -8.16 9.74 -3.78
C VAL A 62 -8.71 10.45 -5.02
N LEU A 63 -9.59 9.75 -5.74
CA LEU A 63 -10.12 10.18 -7.04
C LEU A 63 -11.49 10.81 -6.86
N MET A 64 -11.61 12.11 -7.14
CA MET A 64 -12.88 12.84 -7.09
C MET A 64 -13.63 12.63 -8.39
N ARG A 65 -14.86 12.12 -8.31
CA ARG A 65 -15.68 11.81 -9.48
C ARG A 65 -16.24 13.11 -10.08
N MET A 66 -15.83 13.41 -11.31
CA MET A 66 -16.30 14.55 -12.08
C MET A 66 -17.62 14.21 -12.77
N ALA A 67 -17.65 13.07 -13.48
CA ALA A 67 -18.86 12.60 -14.14
C ALA A 67 -18.91 11.07 -14.24
N HIS A 68 -20.12 10.55 -14.41
CA HIS A 68 -20.41 9.13 -14.60
C HIS A 68 -21.64 8.98 -15.49
N SER A 69 -21.52 8.20 -16.57
CA SER A 69 -22.64 7.93 -17.47
C SER A 69 -22.45 6.59 -18.21
N GLY A 70 -23.54 6.09 -18.80
CA GLY A 70 -23.45 5.04 -19.81
C GLY A 70 -22.77 5.55 -21.08
N TYR A 71 -22.11 4.66 -21.82
CA TYR A 71 -21.44 5.00 -23.08
C TYR A 71 -21.53 3.84 -24.09
N LYS A 72 -21.40 4.16 -25.37
CA LYS A 72 -21.34 3.18 -26.46
C LYS A 72 -20.13 3.42 -27.37
N THR A 73 -19.69 4.66 -27.48
CA THR A 73 -18.63 5.11 -28.39
C THR A 73 -17.67 6.05 -27.67
N GLU A 74 -16.51 6.28 -28.28
CA GLU A 74 -15.53 7.23 -27.78
C GLU A 74 -16.01 8.69 -27.86
N ASN A 75 -17.02 8.99 -28.68
CA ASN A 75 -17.63 10.32 -28.73
C ASN A 75 -18.46 10.58 -27.47
N ASP A 76 -19.17 9.58 -26.94
CA ASP A 76 -19.91 9.73 -25.67
C ASP A 76 -18.95 10.10 -24.51
N ILE A 77 -17.73 9.54 -24.55
CA ILE A 77 -16.66 9.82 -23.59
C ILE A 77 -16.14 11.25 -23.75
N TYR A 78 -15.88 11.67 -25.00
CA TYR A 78 -15.46 13.03 -25.32
C TYR A 78 -16.51 14.04 -24.84
N ASP A 79 -17.78 13.86 -25.20
CA ASP A 79 -18.88 14.77 -24.87
C ASP A 79 -19.09 14.86 -23.35
N LEU A 80 -19.08 13.73 -22.63
CA LEU A 80 -19.19 13.73 -21.17
C LEU A 80 -18.03 14.48 -20.52
N THR A 81 -16.81 14.31 -21.04
CA THR A 81 -15.61 14.96 -20.51
C THR A 81 -15.62 16.46 -20.82
N LEU A 82 -15.98 16.87 -22.04
CA LEU A 82 -16.05 18.27 -22.49
C LEU A 82 -17.09 19.07 -21.69
N ALA A 83 -18.18 18.41 -21.28
CA ALA A 83 -19.26 19.04 -20.52
C ALA A 83 -18.85 19.46 -19.09
N GLN A 84 -17.75 18.93 -18.54
CA GLN A 84 -17.33 19.25 -17.18
C GLN A 84 -16.67 20.64 -17.12
N ALA A 85 -16.95 21.38 -16.05
CA ALA A 85 -16.34 22.67 -15.77
C ALA A 85 -14.92 22.49 -15.18
N TRP A 86 -13.97 22.08 -16.00
CA TRP A 86 -12.57 21.87 -15.60
C TRP A 86 -11.92 23.16 -15.08
N GLU A 87 -12.35 24.30 -15.64
CA GLU A 87 -11.93 25.65 -15.28
C GLU A 87 -12.24 26.04 -13.83
N ASP A 88 -13.20 25.38 -13.19
CA ASP A 88 -13.50 25.58 -11.75
C ASP A 88 -12.40 24.97 -10.86
N TRP A 89 -11.58 24.06 -11.40
CA TRP A 89 -10.59 23.30 -10.63
C TRP A 89 -9.17 23.74 -10.91
N PHE A 90 -8.82 24.02 -12.17
CA PHE A 90 -7.46 24.41 -12.56
C PHE A 90 -7.45 25.24 -13.85
N GLY A 91 -6.35 25.97 -14.04
CA GLY A 91 -6.18 26.92 -15.14
C GLY A 91 -5.31 26.39 -16.27
N VAL A 92 -5.31 27.09 -17.40
CA VAL A 92 -4.55 26.75 -18.63
C VAL A 92 -3.04 26.60 -18.44
N HIS A 93 -2.48 27.21 -17.40
CA HIS A 93 -1.05 27.13 -17.05
C HIS A 93 -0.67 25.82 -16.35
N HIS A 94 -1.64 25.04 -15.86
CA HIS A 94 -1.39 23.73 -15.28
C HIS A 94 -1.17 22.67 -16.36
N THR A 95 -0.17 21.83 -16.15
CA THR A 95 0.09 20.66 -16.98
C THR A 95 -0.87 19.52 -16.62
N ILE A 96 -1.36 18.81 -17.63
CA ILE A 96 -2.29 17.69 -17.45
C ILE A 96 -1.66 16.34 -17.82
N ARG A 97 -2.20 15.27 -17.26
CA ARG A 97 -2.01 13.89 -17.72
C ARG A 97 -3.33 13.14 -17.62
N VAL A 98 -3.63 12.33 -18.63
CA VAL A 98 -4.77 11.42 -18.64
C VAL A 98 -4.28 9.99 -18.50
N ASP A 99 -4.85 9.24 -17.56
CA ASP A 99 -4.69 7.79 -17.49
C ASP A 99 -6.04 7.12 -17.64
N VAL A 100 -6.10 6.04 -18.43
CA VAL A 100 -7.34 5.28 -18.64
C VAL A 100 -7.14 3.85 -18.18
N THR A 101 -8.10 3.36 -17.40
CA THR A 101 -8.20 1.96 -17.01
C THR A 101 -9.55 1.41 -17.42
N ALA A 102 -9.60 0.14 -17.80
CA ALA A 102 -10.82 -0.49 -18.27
C ALA A 102 -10.96 -1.93 -17.79
N VAL A 103 -12.19 -2.33 -17.51
CA VAL A 103 -12.55 -3.71 -17.17
C VAL A 103 -13.71 -4.12 -18.08
N LYS A 104 -13.45 -5.03 -19.03
CA LYS A 104 -14.46 -5.52 -19.99
C LYS A 104 -15.09 -4.42 -20.85
N SER A 105 -14.38 -3.32 -21.11
CA SER A 105 -14.86 -2.27 -22.03
C SER A 105 -15.06 -2.84 -23.44
N PRO A 106 -16.14 -2.47 -24.16
CA PRO A 106 -16.36 -2.84 -25.55
C PRO A 106 -15.49 -2.04 -26.55
N LEU A 107 -14.78 -1.00 -26.11
CA LEU A 107 -13.95 -0.19 -26.99
C LEU A 107 -12.65 -0.90 -27.34
N ARG A 108 -12.17 -0.68 -28.57
CA ARG A 108 -11.00 -1.38 -29.10
C ARG A 108 -9.67 -0.81 -28.62
N SER A 109 -9.60 0.50 -28.35
CA SER A 109 -8.35 1.18 -28.02
C SER A 109 -8.48 2.11 -26.81
N LEU A 110 -7.77 1.76 -25.73
CA LEU A 110 -7.65 2.61 -24.55
C LEU A 110 -6.78 3.84 -24.81
N GLU A 111 -5.78 3.72 -25.70
CA GLU A 111 -4.95 4.85 -26.11
C GLU A 111 -5.78 5.90 -26.83
N PHE A 112 -6.65 5.47 -27.75
CA PHE A 112 -7.57 6.39 -28.45
C PHE A 112 -8.55 7.04 -27.47
N THR A 113 -9.07 6.27 -26.51
CA THR A 113 -9.92 6.80 -25.42
C THR A 113 -9.17 7.84 -24.57
N THR A 114 -7.90 7.59 -24.27
CA THR A 114 -7.02 8.51 -23.53
C THR A 114 -6.86 9.83 -24.29
N LEU A 115 -6.64 9.75 -25.60
CA LEU A 115 -6.55 10.93 -26.47
C LEU A 115 -7.87 11.71 -26.49
N LYS A 116 -9.02 11.03 -26.57
CA LYS A 116 -10.34 11.66 -26.57
C LYS A 116 -10.63 12.45 -25.30
N ILE A 117 -10.31 11.89 -24.14
CA ILE A 117 -10.45 12.60 -22.85
C ILE A 117 -9.53 13.82 -22.82
N LYS A 118 -8.27 13.67 -23.25
CA LYS A 118 -7.31 14.78 -23.33
C LYS A 118 -7.80 15.89 -24.26
N ASP A 119 -8.27 15.53 -25.45
CA ASP A 119 -8.76 16.48 -26.45
C ASP A 119 -9.98 17.23 -25.91
N ALA A 120 -10.94 16.54 -25.29
CA ALA A 120 -12.10 17.16 -24.67
C ALA A 120 -11.73 18.21 -23.61
N ILE A 121 -10.74 17.92 -22.75
CA ILE A 121 -10.25 18.89 -21.77
C ILE A 121 -9.58 20.08 -22.47
N CYS A 122 -8.68 19.82 -23.42
CA CYS A 122 -7.99 20.88 -24.14
C CYS A 122 -8.95 21.78 -24.94
N ASP A 123 -9.98 21.20 -25.54
CA ASP A 123 -10.99 21.92 -26.31
C ASP A 123 -11.89 22.74 -25.39
N ARG A 124 -12.27 22.23 -24.19
CA ARG A 124 -12.97 23.02 -23.15
C ARG A 124 -12.23 24.33 -22.85
N PHE A 125 -10.93 24.24 -22.58
CA PHE A 125 -10.11 25.42 -22.29
C PHE A 125 -9.94 26.32 -23.52
N ARG A 126 -9.76 25.74 -24.71
CA ARG A 126 -9.63 26.51 -25.95
C ARG A 126 -10.90 27.31 -26.25
N ASP A 127 -12.06 26.71 -26.08
CA ASP A 127 -13.34 27.35 -26.37
C ASP A 127 -13.65 28.51 -25.41
N GLN A 128 -13.24 28.40 -24.14
CA GLN A 128 -13.48 29.43 -23.13
C GLN A 128 -12.40 30.51 -23.07
N PHE A 129 -11.12 30.14 -23.24
CA PHE A 129 -9.97 31.02 -22.96
C PHE A 129 -9.05 31.22 -24.17
N ASN A 130 -9.35 30.60 -25.32
CA ASN A 130 -8.51 30.62 -26.52
C ASN A 130 -7.08 30.07 -26.30
N GLU A 131 -6.89 29.30 -25.23
CA GLU A 131 -5.62 28.67 -24.83
C GLU A 131 -5.87 27.21 -24.40
N ARG A 132 -4.83 26.38 -24.35
CA ARG A 132 -4.95 24.99 -23.89
C ARG A 132 -3.85 24.63 -22.89
N PRO A 133 -4.15 23.78 -21.89
CA PRO A 133 -3.12 23.22 -21.04
C PRO A 133 -2.15 22.34 -21.83
N SER A 134 -0.89 22.32 -21.37
CA SER A 134 0.14 21.44 -21.91
C SER A 134 0.16 20.09 -21.18
N VAL A 135 0.83 19.08 -21.74
CA VAL A 135 0.89 17.73 -21.18
C VAL A 135 2.24 17.49 -20.54
N ASN A 136 2.26 17.04 -19.28
CA ASN A 136 3.45 16.52 -18.62
C ASN A 136 3.20 15.09 -18.15
N THR A 137 3.85 14.11 -18.79
CA THR A 137 3.63 12.70 -18.47
C THR A 137 4.36 12.24 -17.21
N LYS A 138 5.38 12.98 -16.74
CA LYS A 138 6.19 12.59 -15.58
C LYS A 138 5.67 13.20 -14.29
N THR A 139 5.50 14.52 -14.27
CA THR A 139 5.12 15.29 -13.08
C THR A 139 4.00 16.28 -13.44
N PRO A 140 2.80 15.79 -13.78
CA PRO A 140 1.66 16.66 -14.09
C PRO A 140 1.18 17.39 -12.85
N ASP A 141 0.70 18.61 -13.03
CA ASP A 141 -0.01 19.35 -11.99
C ASP A 141 -1.38 18.72 -11.72
N MET A 142 -2.05 18.30 -12.80
CA MET A 142 -3.39 17.71 -12.76
C MET A 142 -3.41 16.34 -13.44
N ARG A 143 -3.90 15.34 -12.72
CA ARG A 143 -4.11 14.00 -13.28
C ARG A 143 -5.60 13.71 -13.39
N ILE A 144 -6.02 13.35 -14.60
CA ILE A 144 -7.38 12.95 -14.91
C ILE A 144 -7.37 11.44 -15.12
N VAL A 145 -8.31 10.75 -14.48
CA VAL A 145 -8.42 9.29 -14.57
C VAL A 145 -9.75 8.92 -15.21
N GLY A 146 -9.68 8.21 -16.33
CA GLY A 146 -10.83 7.56 -16.94
C GLY A 146 -10.94 6.11 -16.46
N PHE A 147 -12.13 5.70 -16.04
CA PHE A 147 -12.45 4.30 -15.76
C PHE A 147 -13.63 3.86 -16.61
N LEU A 148 -13.46 2.73 -17.30
CA LEU A 148 -14.48 2.12 -18.13
C LEU A 148 -14.81 0.72 -17.63
N ASP A 149 -16.10 0.43 -17.48
CA ASP A 149 -16.57 -0.96 -17.45
C ASP A 149 -17.31 -1.32 -18.75
N ALA A 150 -18.02 -2.45 -18.76
CA ALA A 150 -18.77 -2.92 -19.92
C ALA A 150 -19.87 -1.96 -20.40
N HIS A 151 -20.35 -1.05 -19.53
CA HIS A 151 -21.54 -0.23 -19.77
C HIS A 151 -21.35 1.25 -19.42
N THR A 152 -20.47 1.57 -18.48
CA THR A 152 -20.32 2.92 -17.92
C THR A 152 -18.90 3.45 -18.03
N PHE A 153 -18.83 4.77 -18.19
CA PHE A 153 -17.61 5.55 -18.15
C PHE A 153 -17.68 6.50 -16.96
N THR A 154 -16.60 6.56 -16.20
CA THR A 154 -16.41 7.51 -15.11
C THR A 154 -15.13 8.28 -15.33
N VAL A 155 -15.21 9.61 -15.22
CA VAL A 155 -14.03 10.49 -15.25
C VAL A 155 -13.82 11.09 -13.87
N TYR A 156 -12.57 11.06 -13.42
CA TYR A 156 -12.14 11.54 -12.12
C TYR A 156 -11.06 12.60 -12.25
N LEU A 157 -11.03 13.54 -11.32
CA LEU A 157 -9.88 14.39 -11.02
C LEU A 157 -9.14 13.83 -9.80
N ASP A 158 -7.85 13.59 -9.94
CA ASP A 158 -7.01 13.07 -8.87
C ASP A 158 -6.63 14.17 -7.88
N THR A 159 -6.97 13.98 -6.60
CA THR A 159 -6.60 14.93 -5.54
C THR A 159 -5.23 14.61 -4.93
N SER A 160 -4.66 13.43 -5.21
CA SER A 160 -3.41 12.95 -4.61
C SER A 160 -2.14 13.37 -5.35
N GLY A 161 -2.16 13.42 -6.68
CA GLY A 161 -0.97 13.74 -7.50
C GLY A 161 -0.02 12.56 -7.69
N GLU A 162 1.06 12.45 -6.92
CA GLU A 162 1.84 11.20 -6.88
C GLU A 162 1.08 10.10 -6.13
N ALA A 163 1.34 8.83 -6.45
CA ALA A 163 0.65 7.73 -5.78
C ALA A 163 0.92 7.76 -4.26
N LEU A 164 -0.11 7.48 -3.45
CA LEU A 164 -0.04 7.63 -2.00
C LEU A 164 1.02 6.73 -1.36
N PHE A 165 1.29 5.54 -1.92
CA PHE A 165 2.35 4.66 -1.39
C PHE A 165 3.73 5.32 -1.41
N LYS A 166 4.01 6.28 -2.31
CA LYS A 166 5.26 7.04 -2.32
C LYS A 166 5.29 8.06 -1.18
N ARG A 167 5.65 7.65 0.02
CA ARG A 167 5.61 8.52 1.22
C ARG A 167 6.64 9.67 1.21
N GLY A 168 7.63 9.61 0.30
CA GLY A 168 8.70 10.61 0.18
C GLY A 168 9.98 10.30 0.96
N TRP A 169 10.06 9.16 1.65
CA TRP A 169 11.24 8.77 2.44
C TRP A 169 12.13 7.69 1.82
N ARG A 170 11.64 6.98 0.78
CA ARG A 170 12.35 5.88 0.14
C ARG A 170 12.76 6.28 -1.27
N GLU A 171 14.05 6.13 -1.58
CA GLU A 171 14.51 6.16 -2.97
C GLU A 171 14.07 4.86 -3.68
N GLU A 172 13.56 4.96 -4.90
CA GLU A 172 13.18 3.77 -5.65
C GLU A 172 14.45 3.06 -6.17
N THR A 173 14.78 1.92 -5.55
CA THR A 173 15.90 1.08 -5.96
C THR A 173 15.49 -0.39 -6.08
N GLY A 174 15.90 -1.03 -7.18
CA GLY A 174 15.78 -2.47 -7.42
C GLY A 174 14.43 -2.93 -7.99
N ASP A 175 14.38 -4.19 -8.43
CA ASP A 175 13.17 -4.79 -8.98
C ASP A 175 12.18 -5.12 -7.85
N ALA A 176 10.94 -4.65 -7.97
CA ALA A 176 9.76 -5.04 -7.17
C ALA A 176 9.93 -5.08 -5.62
N PRO A 177 10.30 -3.97 -4.95
CA PRO A 177 10.16 -3.87 -3.50
C PRO A 177 8.69 -3.91 -3.06
N LEU A 178 8.42 -4.37 -1.84
CA LEU A 178 7.10 -4.29 -1.23
C LEU A 178 6.65 -2.82 -1.21
N ARG A 179 5.45 -2.53 -1.73
CA ARG A 179 4.86 -1.17 -1.66
C ARG A 179 4.44 -0.85 -0.24
N GLU A 180 4.61 0.41 0.14
CA GLU A 180 4.35 0.96 1.48
C GLU A 180 2.88 0.79 1.89
N ASN A 181 1.95 1.06 0.97
CA ASN A 181 0.52 0.88 1.25
C ASN A 181 0.13 -0.60 1.43
N LEU A 182 0.78 -1.51 0.72
CA LEU A 182 0.61 -2.94 0.91
C LEU A 182 1.20 -3.38 2.26
N ALA A 183 2.39 -2.90 2.63
CA ALA A 183 2.99 -3.16 3.94
C ALA A 183 2.09 -2.69 5.10
N ALA A 184 1.53 -1.48 5.01
CA ALA A 184 0.55 -0.98 5.96
C ALA A 184 -0.72 -1.84 6.03
N GLY A 185 -1.23 -2.29 4.88
CA GLY A 185 -2.36 -3.21 4.81
C GLY A 185 -2.04 -4.57 5.45
N LEU A 186 -0.85 -5.11 5.25
CA LEU A 186 -0.41 -6.37 5.88
C LEU A 186 -0.32 -6.25 7.40
N LEU A 187 0.17 -5.12 7.93
CA LEU A 187 0.15 -4.84 9.36
C LEU A 187 -1.27 -4.87 9.91
N ARG A 188 -2.22 -4.17 9.26
CA ARG A 188 -3.64 -4.18 9.65
C ARG A 188 -4.24 -5.59 9.61
N VAL A 189 -4.06 -6.32 8.50
CA VAL A 189 -4.60 -7.69 8.32
C VAL A 189 -4.01 -8.68 9.31
N SER A 190 -2.74 -8.50 9.70
CA SER A 190 -2.09 -9.35 10.72
C SER A 190 -2.70 -9.16 12.11
N GLY A 191 -3.47 -8.10 12.32
CA GLY A 191 -4.00 -7.69 13.62
C GLY A 191 -2.96 -6.97 14.48
N TRP A 192 -1.81 -6.60 13.93
CA TRP A 192 -0.81 -5.81 14.65
C TRP A 192 -1.35 -4.42 14.97
N LYS A 193 -1.09 -3.96 16.19
CA LYS A 193 -1.42 -2.62 16.68
C LYS A 193 -0.19 -2.01 17.36
N PRO A 194 -0.05 -0.67 17.35
CA PRO A 194 0.96 0.03 18.15
C PRO A 194 1.03 -0.49 19.59
N GLY A 195 2.25 -0.78 20.05
CA GLY A 195 2.52 -1.35 21.37
C GLY A 195 2.63 -2.89 21.41
N MET A 196 2.12 -3.59 20.39
CA MET A 196 2.38 -5.03 20.23
C MET A 196 3.80 -5.25 19.68
N VAL A 197 4.45 -6.33 20.12
CA VAL A 197 5.76 -6.72 19.59
C VAL A 197 5.63 -7.11 18.11
N LEU A 198 6.42 -6.48 17.25
CA LEU A 198 6.57 -6.75 15.83
C LEU A 198 8.01 -7.16 15.53
N PHE A 199 8.18 -8.22 14.74
CA PHE A 199 9.49 -8.64 14.26
C PHE A 199 9.48 -8.97 12.77
N ASP A 200 10.40 -8.37 12.01
CA ASP A 200 10.68 -8.73 10.62
C ASP A 200 12.10 -9.31 10.51
N PRO A 201 12.27 -10.65 10.43
CA PRO A 201 13.59 -11.29 10.38
C PRO A 201 14.32 -11.17 9.03
N MET A 202 13.65 -10.65 8.00
CA MET A 202 14.19 -10.45 6.65
C MET A 202 13.74 -9.09 6.14
N CYS A 203 14.10 -8.05 6.88
CA CYS A 203 13.49 -6.73 6.74
C CYS A 203 13.87 -6.00 5.45
N GLY A 204 14.92 -6.43 4.75
CA GLY A 204 15.36 -5.83 3.50
C GLY A 204 15.57 -4.33 3.66
N SER A 205 14.82 -3.52 2.91
CA SER A 205 14.90 -2.05 2.97
C SER A 205 14.09 -1.44 4.12
N GLY A 206 13.44 -2.26 4.96
CA GLY A 206 12.77 -1.83 6.17
C GLY A 206 11.34 -1.34 5.98
N THR A 207 10.67 -1.69 4.88
CA THR A 207 9.37 -1.10 4.52
C THR A 207 8.26 -1.40 5.53
N ILE A 208 8.17 -2.65 5.99
CA ILE A 208 7.20 -3.05 7.03
C ILE A 208 7.51 -2.32 8.35
N LEU A 209 8.79 -2.23 8.71
CA LEU A 209 9.25 -1.57 9.94
C LEU A 209 8.99 -0.06 9.92
N ALA A 210 9.19 0.60 8.78
CA ALA A 210 8.95 2.02 8.62
C ALA A 210 7.46 2.38 8.77
N GLU A 211 6.57 1.62 8.11
CA GLU A 211 5.13 1.82 8.27
C GLU A 211 4.68 1.55 9.72
N ALA A 212 5.17 0.47 10.35
CA ALA A 212 4.87 0.18 11.75
C ALA A 212 5.39 1.27 12.71
N ALA A 213 6.58 1.80 12.48
CA ALA A 213 7.17 2.85 13.31
C ALA A 213 6.40 4.17 13.19
N GLN A 214 5.98 4.55 11.98
CA GLN A 214 5.12 5.72 11.78
C GLN A 214 3.74 5.54 12.43
N MET A 215 3.14 4.34 12.34
CA MET A 215 1.90 4.01 13.05
C MET A 215 2.08 4.13 14.57
N LEU A 216 3.17 3.60 15.13
CA LEU A 216 3.48 3.69 16.55
C LEU A 216 3.58 5.15 17.02
N GLN A 217 4.27 5.99 16.26
CA GLN A 217 4.42 7.41 16.56
C GLN A 217 3.20 8.27 16.25
N GLY A 218 2.18 7.74 15.57
CA GLY A 218 1.02 8.53 15.14
C GLY A 218 1.35 9.55 14.03
N ILE A 219 2.40 9.31 13.24
CA ILE A 219 2.76 10.17 12.10
C ILE A 219 1.93 9.75 10.88
N PRO A 220 1.04 10.60 10.33
CA PRO A 220 0.26 10.26 9.14
C PRO A 220 1.16 10.03 7.92
N PRO A 221 0.81 9.09 7.01
CA PRO A 221 1.62 8.77 5.83
C PRO A 221 1.78 9.96 4.86
N GLY A 222 0.84 10.91 4.90
CA GLY A 222 0.84 12.10 4.06
C GLY A 222 1.55 13.33 4.65
N ALA A 223 2.12 13.23 5.86
CA ALA A 223 2.59 14.41 6.59
C ALA A 223 3.78 15.16 5.93
N SER A 224 4.61 14.45 5.16
CA SER A 224 5.86 14.98 4.60
C SER A 224 5.87 15.00 3.06
N ARG A 225 4.71 15.15 2.43
CA ARG A 225 4.57 15.19 0.97
C ARG A 225 3.55 16.23 0.52
N GLN A 226 3.57 16.53 -0.77
CA GLN A 226 2.60 17.41 -1.43
C GLN A 226 1.50 16.59 -2.12
N PHE A 227 0.39 17.26 -2.40
CA PHE A 227 -0.79 16.69 -3.05
C PHE A 227 -1.29 17.57 -4.20
N ALA A 228 -1.96 16.95 -5.18
CA ALA A 228 -2.48 17.66 -6.34
C ALA A 228 -3.56 18.70 -5.97
N PHE A 229 -4.34 18.46 -4.91
CA PHE A 229 -5.35 19.43 -4.47
C PHE A 229 -4.75 20.78 -4.05
N GLU A 230 -3.46 20.85 -3.70
CA GLU A 230 -2.78 22.09 -3.33
C GLU A 230 -2.61 23.04 -4.54
N ASN A 231 -2.80 22.52 -5.75
CA ASN A 231 -2.77 23.28 -7.00
C ASN A 231 -4.19 23.65 -7.52
N PHE A 232 -5.26 23.30 -6.79
CA PHE A 232 -6.61 23.65 -7.22
C PHE A 232 -6.86 25.16 -7.08
N HIS A 233 -7.69 25.73 -7.94
CA HIS A 233 -7.99 27.18 -7.94
C HIS A 233 -8.44 27.71 -6.57
N ASP A 234 -9.41 27.04 -5.96
CA ASP A 234 -9.97 27.45 -4.66
C ASP A 234 -9.25 26.78 -3.48
N PHE A 235 -7.99 26.39 -3.65
CA PHE A 235 -7.20 25.84 -2.55
C PHE A 235 -6.98 26.90 -1.47
N ASP A 236 -7.63 26.69 -0.32
CA ASP A 236 -7.37 27.47 0.89
C ASP A 236 -6.30 26.75 1.74
N PRO A 237 -5.10 27.33 1.92
CA PRO A 237 -4.06 26.73 2.76
C PRO A 237 -4.41 26.74 4.25
N ALA A 238 -5.33 27.58 4.72
CA ALA A 238 -5.67 27.70 6.13
C ALA A 238 -6.23 26.39 6.75
N PRO A 239 -7.31 25.77 6.22
CA PRO A 239 -7.81 24.49 6.74
C PRO A 239 -6.80 23.36 6.56
N TRP A 240 -6.02 23.36 5.49
CA TRP A 240 -4.97 22.35 5.29
C TRP A 240 -3.86 22.44 6.34
N ASN A 241 -3.35 23.64 6.59
CA ASN A 241 -2.34 23.87 7.60
C ASN A 241 -2.88 23.59 9.00
N ALA A 242 -4.14 23.93 9.29
CA ALA A 242 -4.78 23.56 10.54
C ALA A 242 -4.81 22.03 10.74
N MET A 243 -5.13 21.26 9.69
CA MET A 243 -5.13 19.80 9.72
C MET A 243 -3.73 19.23 9.98
N LYS A 244 -2.71 19.73 9.29
CA LYS A 244 -1.30 19.33 9.54
C LYS A 244 -0.84 19.70 10.96
N ASN A 245 -1.21 20.87 11.45
CA ASN A 245 -0.84 21.35 12.79
C ASN A 245 -1.57 20.59 13.92
N ALA A 246 -2.70 19.94 13.62
CA ALA A 246 -3.43 19.11 14.58
C ALA A 246 -2.77 17.74 14.82
N ILE A 247 -1.78 17.34 14.01
CA ILE A 247 -1.07 16.07 14.15
C ILE A 247 -0.31 16.06 15.47
N LYS A 248 -0.64 15.10 16.34
CA LYS A 248 0.06 14.87 17.61
C LYS A 248 0.85 13.57 17.51
N VAL A 249 2.13 13.64 17.85
CA VAL A 249 2.98 12.45 17.96
C VAL A 249 2.61 11.70 19.24
N ASN A 250 2.45 10.39 19.14
CA ASN A 250 2.16 9.53 20.27
C ASN A 250 3.36 9.44 21.22
N PRO A 251 3.12 9.30 22.54
CA PRO A 251 4.17 8.89 23.45
C PRO A 251 4.71 7.52 23.05
N LEU A 252 6.03 7.36 23.11
CA LEU A 252 6.69 6.12 22.77
C LEU A 252 6.76 5.18 23.98
N PRO A 253 6.67 3.85 23.77
CA PRO A 253 6.92 2.89 24.84
C PRO A 253 8.37 3.00 25.34
N ALA A 254 8.58 2.76 26.63
CA ALA A 254 9.91 2.78 27.23
C ALA A 254 10.83 1.69 26.66
N GLU A 255 10.26 0.51 26.42
CA GLU A 255 10.94 -0.63 25.81
C GLU A 255 10.62 -0.72 24.31
N PRO A 256 11.57 -1.14 23.46
CA PRO A 256 11.32 -1.33 22.04
C PRO A 256 10.25 -2.40 21.79
N THR A 257 9.32 -2.12 20.86
CA THR A 257 8.28 -3.06 20.43
C THR A 257 8.39 -3.44 18.96
N ILE A 258 9.30 -2.83 18.21
CA ILE A 258 9.49 -3.09 16.77
C ILE A 258 10.94 -3.52 16.59
N PHE A 259 11.16 -4.64 15.92
CA PHE A 259 12.47 -5.26 15.75
C PHE A 259 12.66 -5.70 14.31
N GLY A 260 13.91 -5.67 13.84
CA GLY A 260 14.25 -6.14 12.51
C GLY A 260 15.58 -6.90 12.45
N SER A 261 15.72 -7.77 11.47
CA SER A 261 17.01 -8.28 11.05
C SER A 261 17.08 -8.54 9.57
N ASP A 262 18.30 -8.60 9.05
CA ASP A 262 18.58 -9.08 7.71
C ASP A 262 19.96 -9.75 7.69
N ILE A 263 20.19 -10.70 6.78
CA ILE A 263 21.51 -11.32 6.60
C ILE A 263 22.53 -10.31 6.07
N SER A 264 22.06 -9.33 5.30
CA SER A 264 22.90 -8.35 4.62
C SER A 264 23.10 -7.10 5.48
N GLY A 265 24.35 -6.83 5.86
CA GLY A 265 24.73 -5.60 6.57
C GLY A 265 24.33 -4.33 5.81
N ASP A 266 24.43 -4.33 4.48
CA ASP A 266 24.00 -3.22 3.62
C ASP A 266 22.48 -2.96 3.74
N MET A 267 21.66 -4.01 3.77
CA MET A 267 20.21 -3.89 3.94
C MET A 267 19.84 -3.38 5.34
N VAL A 268 20.59 -3.81 6.37
CA VAL A 268 20.43 -3.26 7.73
C VAL A 268 20.77 -1.76 7.78
N ALA A 269 21.86 -1.34 7.13
CA ALA A 269 22.24 0.06 7.02
C ALA A 269 21.18 0.87 6.25
N MET A 270 20.69 0.34 5.13
CA MET A 270 19.62 0.92 4.32
C MET A 270 18.32 1.05 5.12
N THR A 271 17.92 0.02 5.87
CA THR A 271 16.75 0.07 6.77
C THR A 271 16.89 1.20 7.79
N ARG A 272 18.07 1.33 8.42
CA ARG A 272 18.33 2.40 9.39
C ARG A 272 18.25 3.79 8.75
N HIS A 273 18.75 3.94 7.53
CA HIS A 273 18.64 5.18 6.77
C HIS A 273 17.17 5.51 6.46
N ASN A 274 16.43 4.56 5.91
CA ASN A 274 15.03 4.73 5.55
C ASN A 274 14.14 5.06 6.75
N LEU A 275 14.36 4.44 7.91
CA LEU A 275 13.64 4.79 9.14
C LEU A 275 13.85 6.27 9.53
N ARG A 276 15.08 6.77 9.43
CA ARG A 276 15.37 8.19 9.68
C ARG A 276 14.69 9.11 8.68
N CYS A 277 14.76 8.79 7.38
CA CYS A 277 14.08 9.54 6.32
C CYS A 277 12.55 9.51 6.49
N ALA A 278 12.00 8.43 7.02
CA ALA A 278 10.57 8.28 7.33
C ALA A 278 10.14 9.11 8.56
N GLY A 279 11.05 9.85 9.19
CA GLY A 279 10.75 10.68 10.36
C GLY A 279 10.66 9.88 11.66
N VAL A 280 11.19 8.64 11.69
CA VAL A 280 11.21 7.83 12.90
C VAL A 280 12.21 8.40 13.90
N ARG A 281 11.73 8.74 15.11
CA ARG A 281 12.47 9.50 16.14
C ARG A 281 13.04 8.63 17.26
N PHE A 282 12.94 7.32 17.12
CA PHE A 282 13.44 6.35 18.08
C PHE A 282 14.25 5.28 17.37
N ASP A 283 15.13 4.60 18.10
CA ASP A 283 15.91 3.51 17.52
C ASP A 283 15.06 2.24 17.46
N VAL A 284 14.90 1.71 16.25
CA VAL A 284 14.38 0.36 16.03
C VAL A 284 15.57 -0.59 16.15
N PRO A 285 15.59 -1.55 17.08
CA PRO A 285 16.69 -2.49 17.17
C PRO A 285 16.78 -3.35 15.91
N LEU A 286 17.93 -3.26 15.23
CA LEU A 286 18.24 -4.00 14.01
C LEU A 286 19.47 -4.88 14.24
N LYS A 287 19.43 -6.12 13.73
CA LYS A 287 20.55 -7.06 13.80
C LYS A 287 20.92 -7.58 12.41
N GLN A 288 22.22 -7.71 12.14
CA GLN A 288 22.69 -8.49 11.00
C GLN A 288 22.75 -9.96 11.43
N ILE A 289 21.81 -10.78 10.95
CA ILE A 289 21.72 -12.21 11.30
C ILE A 289 20.86 -12.95 10.28
N GLU A 290 21.19 -14.22 10.06
CA GLU A 290 20.41 -15.13 9.24
C GLU A 290 19.05 -15.47 9.88
N ALA A 291 18.00 -15.53 9.07
CA ALA A 291 16.63 -15.84 9.53
C ALA A 291 16.51 -17.23 10.18
N GLN A 292 17.43 -18.14 9.89
CA GLN A 292 17.52 -19.47 10.50
C GLN A 292 18.13 -19.40 11.91
N GLU A 293 18.84 -18.34 12.26
CA GLU A 293 19.53 -18.21 13.55
C GLU A 293 18.93 -17.18 14.50
N VAL A 294 17.85 -16.52 14.10
CA VAL A 294 17.14 -15.57 14.95
C VAL A 294 16.57 -16.22 16.22
N LYS A 295 16.43 -15.40 17.26
CA LYS A 295 15.71 -15.71 18.50
C LYS A 295 14.60 -14.67 18.68
N PRO A 296 13.54 -14.96 19.44
CA PRO A 296 12.56 -13.94 19.81
C PRO A 296 13.27 -12.68 20.35
N PRO A 297 12.97 -11.50 19.81
CA PRO A 297 13.62 -10.26 20.25
C PRO A 297 13.03 -9.72 21.57
N SER A 298 11.96 -10.33 22.07
CA SER A 298 11.27 -9.98 23.31
C SER A 298 10.83 -11.26 24.03
N ASP A 299 10.75 -11.20 25.36
CA ASP A 299 10.21 -12.26 26.21
C ASP A 299 8.69 -12.40 26.05
N VAL A 300 8.03 -11.36 25.57
CA VAL A 300 6.59 -11.38 25.27
C VAL A 300 6.39 -11.77 23.81
N PRO A 301 5.61 -12.85 23.53
CA PRO A 301 5.28 -13.21 22.17
C PRO A 301 4.54 -12.09 21.42
N GLY A 302 4.81 -12.00 20.12
CA GLY A 302 4.22 -10.99 19.26
C GLY A 302 3.90 -11.51 17.87
N ILE A 303 3.89 -10.57 16.93
CA ILE A 303 3.68 -10.83 15.51
C ILE A 303 5.04 -10.82 14.82
N MET A 304 5.35 -11.90 14.11
CA MET A 304 6.38 -11.88 13.07
C MET A 304 5.69 -11.61 11.74
N LEU A 305 6.07 -10.55 11.04
CA LEU A 305 5.54 -10.24 9.70
C LEU A 305 6.69 -9.97 8.77
N THR A 306 6.80 -10.73 7.69
CA THR A 306 7.93 -10.62 6.77
C THR A 306 7.55 -10.95 5.34
N ASN A 307 8.26 -10.34 4.40
CA ASN A 307 8.16 -10.58 2.97
C ASN A 307 9.45 -11.30 2.52
N PRO A 308 9.55 -12.63 2.74
CA PRO A 308 10.75 -13.39 2.44
C PRO A 308 11.12 -13.35 0.94
N PRO A 309 12.39 -13.61 0.60
CA PRO A 309 12.80 -13.75 -0.81
C PRO A 309 12.09 -14.93 -1.47
N TYR A 310 11.65 -14.79 -2.72
CA TYR A 310 11.03 -15.87 -3.50
C TYR A 310 11.65 -15.94 -4.91
N GLY A 311 11.64 -17.14 -5.51
CA GLY A 311 12.20 -17.40 -6.85
C GLY A 311 13.72 -17.24 -6.93
N GLU A 312 14.22 -16.76 -8.08
CA GLU A 312 15.65 -16.56 -8.41
C GLU A 312 16.43 -15.73 -7.35
N ARG A 313 15.73 -14.97 -6.49
CA ARG A 313 16.35 -14.19 -5.40
C ARG A 313 17.04 -15.04 -4.33
N ILE A 314 16.74 -16.34 -4.26
CA ILE A 314 17.40 -17.26 -3.33
C ILE A 314 18.72 -17.79 -3.95
N GLY A 315 18.80 -17.88 -5.28
CA GLY A 315 19.96 -18.41 -6.01
C GLY A 315 21.16 -17.45 -6.12
N VAL A 316 20.93 -16.14 -6.07
CA VAL A 316 21.96 -15.10 -6.33
C VAL A 316 23.12 -15.06 -5.32
N ARG A 317 23.04 -15.79 -4.20
CA ARG A 317 24.10 -15.77 -3.17
C ARG A 317 24.59 -17.15 -2.70
N GLY A 318 24.12 -18.22 -3.34
CA GLY A 318 24.60 -19.58 -3.08
C GLY A 318 25.69 -20.01 -4.08
N ASP A 319 26.40 -21.08 -3.76
CA ASP A 319 27.29 -21.76 -4.68
C ASP A 319 26.52 -22.06 -5.99
N SER A 320 26.94 -21.45 -7.10
CA SER A 320 26.32 -21.57 -8.42
C SER A 320 26.32 -23.01 -8.99
N THR A 321 26.88 -23.97 -8.25
CA THR A 321 26.83 -25.40 -8.54
C THR A 321 25.60 -26.11 -7.97
N ILE A 322 24.85 -25.48 -7.05
CA ILE A 322 23.65 -26.07 -6.42
C ILE A 322 22.39 -25.54 -7.13
N PRO A 323 21.44 -26.42 -7.52
CA PRO A 323 20.16 -25.97 -8.07
C PRO A 323 19.42 -25.02 -7.12
N GLU A 324 18.85 -23.93 -7.64
CA GLU A 324 18.16 -22.90 -6.85
C GLU A 324 17.01 -23.46 -5.99
N ASP A 325 16.34 -24.51 -6.48
CA ASP A 325 15.27 -25.23 -5.78
C ASP A 325 15.76 -25.95 -4.52
N GLU A 326 17.02 -26.42 -4.50
CA GLU A 326 17.61 -27.08 -3.32
C GLU A 326 18.05 -26.06 -2.26
N LEU A 327 18.59 -24.91 -2.69
CA LEU A 327 18.94 -23.80 -1.79
C LEU A 327 17.71 -23.22 -1.10
N SER A 328 16.63 -22.99 -1.84
CA SER A 328 15.36 -22.54 -1.25
C SER A 328 14.74 -23.56 -0.31
N THR A 329 14.76 -24.85 -0.68
CA THR A 329 14.24 -25.92 0.17
C THR A 329 15.00 -26.03 1.49
N SER A 330 16.33 -26.01 1.45
CA SER A 330 17.17 -26.10 2.66
C SER A 330 16.99 -24.88 3.57
N PHE A 331 16.99 -23.68 3.00
CA PHE A 331 16.73 -22.42 3.71
C PHE A 331 15.40 -22.47 4.48
N TYR A 332 14.30 -22.77 3.79
CA TYR A 332 12.97 -22.78 4.40
C TYR A 332 12.78 -23.95 5.38
N SER A 333 13.38 -25.11 5.12
CA SER A 333 13.35 -26.21 6.08
C SER A 333 14.06 -25.84 7.40
N ALA A 334 15.20 -25.16 7.32
CA ALA A 334 15.93 -24.67 8.49
C ALA A 334 15.14 -23.56 9.21
N MET A 335 14.61 -22.56 8.48
CA MET A 335 13.76 -21.52 9.04
C MET A 335 12.53 -22.13 9.76
N GLY A 336 11.87 -23.11 9.16
CA GLY A 336 10.74 -23.81 9.78
C GLY A 336 11.11 -24.54 11.07
N THR A 337 12.35 -25.03 11.19
CA THR A 337 12.89 -25.63 12.42
C THR A 337 13.09 -24.57 13.50
N THR A 338 13.69 -23.44 13.16
CA THR A 338 13.92 -22.30 14.05
C THR A 338 12.62 -21.75 14.62
N LEU A 339 11.60 -21.57 13.76
CA LEU A 339 10.27 -21.14 14.19
C LEU A 339 9.69 -22.10 15.24
N LYS A 340 9.70 -23.41 14.98
CA LYS A 340 9.15 -24.43 15.91
C LYS A 340 9.88 -24.47 17.24
N GLN A 341 11.20 -24.33 17.24
CA GLN A 341 12.02 -24.45 18.43
C GLN A 341 11.98 -23.18 19.31
N ARG A 342 11.92 -22.01 18.68
CA ARG A 342 12.24 -20.74 19.38
C ARG A 342 11.06 -19.78 19.49
N PHE A 343 10.04 -19.89 18.64
CA PHE A 343 8.96 -18.90 18.54
C PHE A 343 7.62 -19.39 19.10
N ALA A 344 7.63 -20.28 20.09
CA ALA A 344 6.39 -20.71 20.75
C ALA A 344 5.58 -19.50 21.27
N GLY A 345 4.27 -19.49 21.01
CA GLY A 345 3.37 -18.38 21.36
C GLY A 345 3.28 -17.26 20.33
N TRP A 346 4.17 -17.21 19.33
CA TRP A 346 4.15 -16.17 18.30
C TRP A 346 3.13 -16.47 17.19
N THR A 347 2.61 -15.42 16.58
CA THR A 347 1.89 -15.51 15.30
C THR A 347 2.80 -15.06 14.17
N VAL A 348 3.04 -15.96 13.22
CA VAL A 348 3.97 -15.73 12.10
C VAL A 348 3.18 -15.50 10.82
N PHE A 349 3.45 -14.40 10.14
CA PHE A 349 2.88 -14.01 8.86
C PHE A 349 3.98 -13.91 7.80
N LEU A 350 3.87 -14.74 6.76
CA LEU A 350 4.81 -14.77 5.65
C LEU A 350 4.10 -14.35 4.36
N PHE A 351 4.55 -13.25 3.75
CA PHE A 351 4.01 -12.73 2.50
C PHE A 351 4.88 -13.16 1.31
N THR A 352 4.40 -14.03 0.43
CA THR A 352 5.20 -14.58 -0.67
C THR A 352 4.37 -14.89 -1.91
N ALA A 353 5.02 -14.96 -3.07
CA ALA A 353 4.44 -15.53 -4.29
C ALA A 353 4.58 -17.07 -4.36
N ASP A 354 5.45 -17.67 -3.53
CA ASP A 354 5.63 -19.12 -3.49
C ASP A 354 4.51 -19.82 -2.69
N LEU A 355 3.58 -20.44 -3.41
CA LEU A 355 2.47 -21.20 -2.82
C LEU A 355 2.91 -22.52 -2.16
N GLY A 356 4.12 -23.00 -2.47
CA GLY A 356 4.74 -24.19 -1.89
C GLY A 356 5.36 -23.96 -0.51
N LEU A 357 5.54 -22.69 -0.10
CA LEU A 357 6.21 -22.29 1.14
C LEU A 357 5.79 -23.09 2.40
N PRO A 358 4.48 -23.33 2.68
CA PRO A 358 4.08 -24.12 3.86
C PRO A 358 4.69 -25.53 3.89
N LYS A 359 4.82 -26.19 2.72
CA LYS A 359 5.43 -27.52 2.60
C LYS A 359 6.93 -27.46 2.90
N LEU A 360 7.62 -26.44 2.39
CA LEU A 360 9.06 -26.23 2.62
C LEU A 360 9.37 -25.99 4.10
N LEU A 361 8.56 -25.17 4.78
CA LEU A 361 8.65 -24.94 6.22
C LEU A 361 8.24 -26.16 7.07
N ARG A 362 7.55 -27.14 6.45
CA ARG A 362 6.86 -28.24 7.13
C ARG A 362 5.95 -27.72 8.24
N LEU A 363 5.19 -26.67 7.94
CA LEU A 363 4.22 -26.02 8.84
C LEU A 363 2.85 -26.01 8.14
N LYS A 364 1.80 -26.29 8.91
CA LYS A 364 0.43 -26.15 8.42
C LYS A 364 -0.03 -24.72 8.63
N GLU A 365 -0.46 -24.06 7.57
CA GLU A 365 -1.01 -22.71 7.67
C GLU A 365 -2.37 -22.72 8.38
N ALA A 366 -2.56 -21.77 9.29
CA ALA A 366 -3.85 -21.52 9.94
C ALA A 366 -4.78 -20.70 9.02
N ARG A 367 -4.19 -19.80 8.22
CA ARG A 367 -4.90 -18.99 7.23
C ARG A 367 -4.00 -18.73 6.03
N LYS A 368 -4.61 -18.65 4.84
CA LYS A 368 -3.98 -18.15 3.62
C LYS A 368 -4.90 -17.11 3.00
N THR A 369 -4.38 -15.91 2.74
CA THR A 369 -5.19 -14.81 2.19
C THR A 369 -4.52 -14.26 0.93
N PRO A 370 -5.27 -14.14 -0.19
CA PRO A 370 -4.72 -13.65 -1.46
C PRO A 370 -4.57 -12.13 -1.45
N PHE A 371 -3.43 -11.65 -1.95
CA PHE A 371 -3.16 -10.23 -2.19
C PHE A 371 -2.29 -10.08 -3.43
N PHE A 372 -2.08 -8.82 -3.87
CA PHE A 372 -1.29 -8.51 -5.05
C PHE A 372 -0.21 -7.47 -4.74
N ASN A 373 1.05 -7.78 -5.05
CA ASN A 373 2.15 -6.81 -5.05
C ASN A 373 2.38 -6.33 -6.49
N GLY A 374 1.72 -5.22 -6.87
CA GLY A 374 1.64 -4.84 -8.27
C GLY A 374 0.85 -5.88 -9.07
N ALA A 375 1.45 -6.43 -10.13
CA ALA A 375 0.84 -7.51 -10.92
C ALA A 375 1.05 -8.90 -10.33
N LEU A 376 1.98 -9.04 -9.37
CA LEU A 376 2.34 -10.34 -8.80
C LEU A 376 1.28 -10.79 -7.80
N GLU A 377 0.71 -11.97 -8.03
CA GLU A 377 -0.18 -12.62 -7.08
C GLU A 377 0.61 -13.24 -5.94
N CYS A 378 0.27 -12.88 -4.71
CA CYS A 378 0.92 -13.37 -3.50
C CYS A 378 -0.10 -13.96 -2.52
N ARG A 379 0.42 -14.63 -1.49
CA ARG A 379 -0.34 -15.06 -0.32
C ARG A 379 0.31 -14.53 0.94
N LEU A 380 -0.54 -14.08 1.87
CA LEU A 380 -0.19 -13.94 3.27
C LEU A 380 -0.56 -15.25 3.99
N PHE A 381 0.45 -16.03 4.36
CA PHE A 381 0.27 -17.22 5.19
C PHE A 381 0.38 -16.85 6.65
N ARG A 382 -0.57 -17.31 7.46
CA ARG A 382 -0.50 -17.24 8.93
C ARG A 382 -0.17 -18.61 9.49
N PHE A 383 0.80 -18.66 10.40
CA PHE A 383 1.15 -19.82 11.20
C PHE A 383 1.06 -19.44 12.68
N ASP A 384 0.36 -20.27 13.46
CA ASP A 384 0.31 -20.13 14.91
C ASP A 384 1.35 -21.07 15.53
N MET A 385 2.35 -20.50 16.18
CA MET A 385 3.45 -21.27 16.75
C MET A 385 3.09 -21.71 18.16
N VAL A 386 3.08 -23.02 18.40
CA VAL A 386 2.71 -23.61 19.69
C VAL A 386 3.90 -24.31 20.33
N ALA A 387 3.95 -24.32 21.67
CA ALA A 387 4.90 -25.16 22.40
C ALA A 387 4.54 -26.64 22.20
N GLY A 388 5.53 -27.48 21.88
CA GLY A 388 5.34 -28.92 21.69
C GLY A 388 4.75 -29.31 20.33
N TYR A 389 4.00 -30.41 20.28
CA TYR A 389 3.49 -30.98 19.02
C TYR A 389 2.11 -30.43 18.64
N ASN A 390 2.03 -29.76 17.49
CA ASN A 390 0.76 -29.39 16.84
C ASN A 390 0.17 -30.59 16.06
N ARG A 391 -0.14 -31.68 16.76
CA ARG A 391 -0.87 -32.83 16.22
C ARG A 391 -2.23 -32.93 16.90
N ARG A 392 -3.27 -33.37 16.17
CA ARG A 392 -4.53 -33.85 16.78
C ARG A 392 -4.16 -34.86 17.87
N GLU A 393 -4.89 -34.89 18.98
CA GLU A 393 -4.57 -35.78 20.12
C GLU A 393 -4.35 -37.23 19.70
N GLU A 394 -5.10 -37.70 18.71
CA GLU A 394 -5.01 -39.04 18.11
C GLU A 394 -3.65 -39.39 17.47
N ALA A 395 -2.82 -38.38 17.17
CA ALA A 395 -1.52 -38.56 16.50
C ALA A 395 -0.31 -38.21 17.40
N LYS A 396 -0.54 -37.95 18.69
CA LYS A 396 0.55 -37.91 19.69
C LYS A 396 1.07 -39.34 19.89
N PRO A 397 2.39 -39.57 19.96
CA PRO A 397 2.92 -40.88 20.33
C PRO A 397 2.33 -41.25 21.70
N LYS A 398 1.77 -42.46 21.83
CA LYS A 398 1.37 -42.97 23.14
C LYS A 398 2.63 -43.05 23.99
N ASN A 399 2.63 -42.39 25.14
CA ASN A 399 3.67 -42.62 26.13
C ASN A 399 3.58 -44.10 26.52
N ASN A 400 4.65 -44.86 26.26
CA ASN A 400 4.84 -46.17 26.85
C ASN A 400 5.19 -46.04 28.32
#